data_AF-A0A2T2WK13-F1
#
_entry.id   AF-A0A2T2WK13-F1
#
_cell.length_a   1.000
_cell.length_b   1.000
_cell.length_c   1.000
_cell.angle_alpha   90.00
_cell.angle_beta   90.00
_cell.angle_gamma   90.00
#
_symmetry.space_group_name_H-M   'P 1'
#
loop_
_entity.id
_entity.type
_entity.pdbx_description
1 polymer ?
#
loop_
_entity_poly.entity_id
_entity_poly.type
_entity_poly.pdbx_seq_one_letter_code
_entity_poly.pdbx_strand_id
1 'polypeptide(L)'
;MESHVTSKVYHVIQEISAPGGIRSITPGFVARMLQLDPQTVFEAMVKLTDLGFLGQQLHIMCPFCANALDDQRLDLGKTITCAVCGKTFVVSTENIYMRFSYVPEKNISYTPGNVDGTSPIQESIASSLPMPNFKTTIARYAPRIDRSRSETP
;
A
#
# COMPACT_ATOMS: atom_id res chain seq x y z
N MET A 1 -11.72 20.54 9.24
CA MET A 1 -10.30 20.49 8.82
C MET A 1 -9.96 19.19 8.07
N GLU A 2 -10.38 18.02 8.57
CA GLU A 2 -10.09 16.70 7.95
C GLU A 2 -10.65 16.51 6.53
N SER A 3 -11.84 17.04 6.24
CA SER A 3 -12.47 16.94 4.91
C SER A 3 -11.62 17.60 3.81
N HIS A 4 -10.93 18.70 4.12
CA HIS A 4 -10.10 19.42 3.15
C HIS A 4 -8.81 18.67 2.80
N VAL A 5 -8.21 17.96 3.76
CA VAL A 5 -7.02 17.13 3.49
C VAL A 5 -7.39 15.93 2.63
N THR A 6 -8.52 15.29 2.92
CA THR A 6 -9.01 14.13 2.16
C THR A 6 -9.27 14.49 0.68
N SER A 7 -9.91 15.64 0.44
CA SER A 7 -10.12 16.15 -0.92
C SER A 7 -8.80 16.47 -1.64
N LYS A 8 -7.82 17.08 -0.97
CA LYS A 8 -6.49 17.34 -1.56
C LYS A 8 -5.76 16.05 -1.94
N VAL A 9 -5.77 15.06 -1.05
CA VAL A 9 -5.17 13.74 -1.29
C VAL A 9 -5.84 13.08 -2.50
N TYR A 10 -7.16 13.13 -2.58
CA TYR A 10 -7.91 12.59 -3.71
C TYR A 10 -7.51 13.23 -5.04
N HIS A 11 -7.50 14.57 -5.14
CA HIS A 11 -7.16 15.26 -6.38
C HIS A 11 -5.74 14.97 -6.86
N VAL A 12 -4.76 14.91 -5.95
CA VAL A 12 -3.38 14.54 -6.32
C VAL A 12 -3.31 13.10 -6.82
N ILE A 13 -3.99 12.17 -6.15
CA ILE A 13 -4.02 10.77 -6.59
C ILE A 13 -4.67 10.64 -7.97
N GLN A 14 -5.78 11.32 -8.20
CA GLN A 14 -6.46 11.35 -9.49
C GLN A 14 -5.54 11.87 -10.61
N GLU A 15 -4.78 12.94 -10.36
CA GLU A 15 -3.86 13.54 -11.33
C GLU A 15 -2.70 12.59 -11.68
N ILE A 16 -2.04 12.01 -10.68
CA ILE A 16 -0.91 11.10 -10.92
C ILE A 16 -1.34 9.75 -11.50
N SER A 17 -2.62 9.38 -11.34
CA SER A 17 -3.23 8.17 -11.91
C SER A 17 -3.93 8.39 -13.25
N ALA A 18 -3.75 9.55 -13.89
CA ALA A 18 -4.20 9.79 -15.27
C ALA A 18 -3.71 8.68 -16.22
N PRO A 19 -4.33 8.48 -17.41
CA PRO A 19 -3.95 7.41 -18.33
C PRO A 19 -2.44 7.37 -18.61
N GLY A 20 -1.80 6.22 -18.34
CA GLY A 20 -0.34 6.04 -18.44
C GLY A 20 0.44 6.43 -17.17
N GLY A 21 -0.25 6.91 -16.14
CA GLY A 21 0.29 7.31 -14.85
C GLY A 21 0.50 6.18 -13.85
N ILE A 22 0.72 6.56 -12.60
CA ILE A 22 1.06 5.66 -11.50
C ILE A 22 -0.19 4.88 -11.07
N ARG A 23 -0.09 3.55 -11.11
CA ARG A 23 -1.19 2.64 -10.73
C ARG A 23 -1.13 2.13 -9.29
N SER A 24 0.03 2.26 -8.65
CA SER A 24 0.27 1.77 -7.30
C SER A 24 0.97 2.86 -6.50
N ILE A 25 0.25 3.41 -5.53
CA ILE A 25 0.61 4.63 -4.80
C ILE A 25 0.80 4.27 -3.33
N THR A 26 1.85 4.81 -2.70
CA THR A 26 2.06 4.69 -1.26
C THR A 26 1.74 6.02 -0.57
N PRO A 27 1.30 6.01 0.70
CA PRO A 27 1.05 7.25 1.46
C PRO A 27 2.28 8.16 1.50
N GLY A 28 3.47 7.59 1.69
CA GLY A 28 4.73 8.35 1.71
C GLY A 28 5.10 9.01 0.38
N PHE A 29 4.57 8.53 -0.76
CA PHE A 29 4.73 9.23 -2.03
C PHE A 29 3.87 10.49 -2.08
N VAL A 30 2.58 10.37 -1.76
CA VAL A 30 1.63 11.49 -1.77
C VAL A 30 1.97 12.52 -0.68
N ALA A 31 2.41 12.07 0.49
CA ALA A 31 2.86 12.93 1.58
C ALA A 31 4.03 13.84 1.17
N ARG A 32 4.98 13.32 0.37
CA ARG A 32 6.07 14.13 -0.18
C ARG A 32 5.59 15.16 -1.19
N MET A 33 4.62 14.83 -2.03
CA MET A 33 4.04 15.78 -2.98
C MET A 33 3.27 16.91 -2.28
N LEU A 34 2.54 16.58 -1.22
CA LEU A 34 1.70 17.53 -0.48
C LEU A 34 2.43 18.24 0.68
N GLN A 35 3.67 17.86 0.99
CA GLN A 35 4.42 18.29 2.18
C GLN A 35 3.63 18.09 3.48
N LEU A 36 2.98 16.94 3.59
CA LEU A 36 2.18 16.54 4.74
C LEU A 36 2.84 15.39 5.50
N ASP A 37 2.39 15.19 6.73
CA ASP A 37 2.75 14.02 7.51
C ASP A 37 2.20 12.73 6.85
N PRO A 38 3.03 11.66 6.69
CA PRO A 38 2.59 10.43 6.04
C PRO A 38 1.45 9.70 6.75
N GLN A 39 1.33 9.82 8.07
CA GLN A 39 0.23 9.21 8.83
C GLN A 39 -1.09 9.92 8.50
N THR A 40 -1.08 11.24 8.43
CA THR A 40 -2.25 12.04 8.02
C THR A 40 -2.72 11.68 6.61
N VAL A 41 -1.79 11.47 5.68
CA VAL A 41 -2.12 11.05 4.31
C VAL A 41 -2.63 9.61 4.28
N PHE A 42 -2.06 8.71 5.05
CA PHE A 42 -2.54 7.34 5.17
C PHE A 42 -4.00 7.29 5.63
N GLU A 43 -4.35 8.03 6.69
CA GLU A 43 -5.72 8.12 7.20
C GLU A 43 -6.69 8.67 6.15
N ALA A 44 -6.27 9.68 5.38
CA ALA A 44 -7.06 10.20 4.27
C ALA A 44 -7.26 9.17 3.15
N MET A 45 -6.22 8.40 2.79
CA MET A 45 -6.31 7.35 1.77
C MET A 45 -7.20 6.20 2.21
N VAL A 46 -7.15 5.80 3.49
CA VAL A 46 -8.08 4.80 4.06
C VAL A 46 -9.52 5.28 3.95
N LYS A 47 -9.81 6.54 4.32
CA LYS A 47 -11.15 7.13 4.15
C LYS A 47 -11.60 7.10 2.69
N LEU A 48 -10.70 7.37 1.74
CA LEU A 48 -11.03 7.32 0.30
C LEU A 48 -11.28 5.89 -0.20
N THR A 49 -10.63 4.89 0.39
CA THR A 49 -10.94 3.47 0.16
C THR A 49 -12.34 3.13 0.66
N ASP A 50 -12.70 3.57 1.87
CA ASP A 50 -14.05 3.34 2.44
C ASP A 50 -15.15 3.98 1.58
N LEU A 51 -14.83 5.10 0.92
CA LEU A 51 -15.71 5.80 -0.02
C LEU A 51 -15.70 5.20 -1.44
N GLY A 52 -14.87 4.19 -1.70
CA GLY A 52 -14.79 3.50 -3.00
C GLY A 52 -13.96 4.21 -4.07
N PHE A 53 -13.26 5.29 -3.74
CA PHE A 53 -12.41 6.02 -4.68
C PHE A 53 -11.04 5.35 -4.89
N LEU A 54 -10.59 4.58 -3.90
CA LEU A 54 -9.32 3.85 -3.93
C LEU A 54 -9.53 2.36 -3.67
N GLY A 55 -8.72 1.53 -4.32
CA GLY A 55 -8.49 0.15 -3.91
C GLY A 55 -7.29 0.09 -2.97
N GLN A 56 -7.29 -0.87 -2.05
CA GLN A 56 -6.14 -1.15 -1.18
C GLN A 56 -5.60 -2.55 -1.43
N GLN A 57 -4.27 -2.67 -1.44
CA GLN A 57 -3.55 -3.93 -1.58
C GLN A 57 -2.45 -3.99 -0.52
N LEU A 58 -2.37 -5.13 0.15
CA LEU A 58 -1.31 -5.43 1.10
C LEU A 58 -0.23 -6.22 0.39
N HIS A 59 1.01 -5.83 0.60
CA HIS A 59 2.18 -6.45 0.00
C HIS A 59 3.20 -6.79 1.07
N ILE A 60 3.99 -7.83 0.81
CA ILE A 60 5.13 -8.18 1.66
C ILE A 60 6.38 -7.54 1.06
N MET A 61 7.16 -6.86 1.89
CA MET A 61 8.45 -6.28 1.53
C MET A 61 9.58 -7.15 2.06
N CYS A 62 10.55 -7.44 1.21
CA CYS A 62 11.77 -8.11 1.65
C CYS A 62 12.55 -7.18 2.61
N PRO A 63 12.85 -7.60 3.85
CA PRO A 63 13.56 -6.76 4.82
C PRO A 63 15.02 -6.50 4.43
N PHE A 64 15.57 -7.27 3.48
CA PHE A 64 16.97 -7.17 3.08
C PHE A 64 17.21 -6.27 1.87
N CYS A 65 16.29 -6.25 0.91
CA CYS A 65 16.45 -5.50 -0.34
C CYS A 65 15.29 -4.54 -0.65
N ALA A 66 14.30 -4.42 0.24
CA ALA A 66 13.12 -3.59 0.08
C ALA A 66 12.25 -3.90 -1.16
N ASN A 67 12.44 -5.08 -1.77
CA ASN A 67 11.64 -5.49 -2.91
C ASN A 67 10.23 -5.92 -2.49
N ALA A 68 9.24 -5.46 -3.23
CA ALA A 68 7.84 -5.87 -3.15
C ALA A 68 7.65 -7.31 -3.61
N LEU A 69 6.93 -8.13 -2.84
CA LEU A 69 6.47 -9.46 -3.26
C LEU A 69 4.97 -9.37 -3.55
N ASP A 70 4.62 -9.25 -4.83
CA ASP A 70 3.26 -8.89 -5.27
C ASP A 70 2.29 -10.09 -5.35
N ASP A 71 2.76 -11.34 -5.24
CA ASP A 71 1.94 -12.56 -5.44
C ASP A 71 1.92 -13.54 -4.24
N GLN A 72 2.38 -13.11 -3.07
CA GLN A 72 2.39 -13.98 -1.88
C GLN A 72 1.14 -13.76 -1.05
N ARG A 73 0.39 -14.84 -0.78
CA ARG A 73 -0.65 -14.84 0.26
C ARG A 73 -0.03 -14.36 1.57
N LEU A 74 -0.65 -13.35 2.17
CA LEU A 74 -0.27 -12.82 3.48
C LEU A 74 -0.59 -13.86 4.54
N ASP A 75 0.45 -14.57 4.96
CA ASP A 75 0.40 -15.60 5.99
C ASP A 75 1.48 -15.31 7.01
N LEU A 76 1.08 -14.76 8.16
CA LEU A 76 1.99 -14.36 9.22
C LEU A 76 2.69 -15.59 9.81
N GLY A 77 3.99 -15.48 10.08
CA GLY A 77 4.79 -16.61 10.57
C GLY A 77 5.27 -17.57 9.47
N LYS A 78 4.78 -17.43 8.23
CA LYS A 78 5.27 -18.20 7.10
C LYS A 78 6.68 -17.74 6.72
N THR A 79 7.53 -18.70 6.37
CA THR A 79 8.87 -18.43 5.85
C THR A 79 8.81 -18.29 4.33
N ILE A 80 9.38 -17.20 3.81
CA ILE A 80 9.43 -16.91 2.37
C ILE A 80 10.86 -16.59 1.93
N THR A 81 11.20 -16.96 0.70
CA THR A 81 12.48 -16.64 0.06
C THR A 81 12.27 -15.54 -0.97
N CYS A 82 13.01 -14.43 -0.84
CA CYS A 82 12.96 -13.35 -1.81
C CYS A 82 13.58 -13.80 -3.14
N ALA A 83 12.82 -13.76 -4.23
CA ALA A 83 13.32 -14.12 -5.56
C ALA A 83 14.44 -13.19 -6.07
N VAL A 84 14.50 -11.95 -5.55
CA VAL A 84 15.50 -10.95 -5.98
C VAL A 84 16.84 -11.14 -5.29
N CYS A 85 16.85 -11.25 -3.95
CA CYS A 85 18.10 -11.32 -3.19
C CYS A 85 18.43 -12.73 -2.67
N GLY A 86 17.56 -13.72 -2.93
CA GLY A 86 17.73 -15.12 -2.51
C GLY A 86 17.63 -15.37 -1.00
N LYS A 87 17.45 -14.33 -0.18
CA LYS A 87 17.40 -14.44 1.28
C LYS A 87 16.02 -14.87 1.76
N THR A 88 16.02 -15.68 2.79
CA THR A 88 14.81 -16.20 3.45
C THR A 88 14.51 -15.37 4.70
N PHE A 89 13.23 -15.10 4.94
CA PHE A 89 12.75 -14.42 6.15
C PHE A 89 11.35 -14.89 6.53
N VAL A 90 10.98 -14.64 7.78
CA VAL A 90 9.64 -14.90 8.31
C VAL A 90 8.76 -13.68 8.04
N VAL A 91 7.56 -13.90 7.50
CA VAL A 91 6.56 -12.86 7.29
C VAL A 91 6.09 -12.38 8.65
N SER A 92 6.28 -11.09 8.93
CA SER A 92 5.81 -10.40 10.13
C SER A 92 5.11 -9.11 9.70
N THR A 93 4.37 -8.49 10.62
CA THR A 93 3.69 -7.21 10.37
C THR A 93 4.66 -6.08 10.01
N GLU A 94 5.93 -6.17 10.41
CA GLU A 94 6.96 -5.19 10.06
C GLU A 94 7.36 -5.24 8.58
N ASN A 95 7.11 -6.37 7.94
CA ASN A 95 7.42 -6.63 6.54
C ASN A 95 6.18 -6.42 5.65
N ILE A 96 5.06 -5.96 6.20
CA ILE A 96 3.82 -5.73 5.44
C ILE A 96 3.68 -4.23 5.20
N TYR A 97 3.31 -3.86 3.97
CA TYR A 97 3.00 -2.49 3.62
C TYR A 97 1.78 -2.42 2.71
N MET A 98 1.11 -1.26 2.73
CA MET A 98 -0.10 -1.02 1.98
C MET A 98 0.19 -0.14 0.76
N ARG A 99 -0.39 -0.53 -0.38
CA ARG A 99 -0.43 0.23 -1.61
C ARG A 99 -1.88 0.52 -1.96
N PHE A 100 -2.10 1.66 -2.59
CA PHE A 100 -3.40 2.10 -3.03
C PHE A 100 -3.41 2.26 -4.54
N SER A 101 -4.54 1.95 -5.16
CA SER A 101 -4.78 2.16 -6.58
C SER A 101 -5.98 3.08 -6.75
N TYR A 102 -5.89 4.01 -7.70
CA TYR A 102 -7.02 4.83 -8.07
C TYR A 102 -8.07 3.98 -8.78
N VAL A 103 -9.32 4.06 -8.33
CA VAL A 103 -10.46 3.44 -8.99
C VAL A 103 -11.15 4.55 -9.78
N PRO A 104 -10.90 4.68 -11.09
CA PRO A 104 -11.62 5.65 -11.90
C PRO A 104 -13.11 5.31 -11.82
N GLU A 105 -13.96 6.34 -11.72
CA GLU A 105 -15.41 6.21 -11.75
C GLU A 105 -15.85 5.44 -13.01
N LYS A 106 -15.90 4.12 -12.92
CA LYS A 106 -16.62 3.23 -13.80
C LYS A 106 -17.79 2.76 -12.97
N ASN A 107 -18.98 3.22 -13.34
CA ASN A 107 -20.31 2.74 -12.92
C ASN A 107 -20.22 1.64 -11.87
N ILE A 108 -20.49 1.98 -10.62
CA ILE A 108 -20.76 0.99 -9.57
C ILE A 108 -22.04 0.25 -9.99
N SER A 109 -21.93 -0.72 -10.89
CA SER A 109 -22.93 -1.75 -11.04
C SER A 109 -22.75 -2.66 -9.83
N TYR A 110 -23.39 -2.30 -8.72
CA TYR A 110 -23.87 -3.31 -7.79
C TYR A 110 -24.70 -4.29 -8.64
N THR A 111 -24.20 -5.50 -8.86
CA THR A 111 -25.06 -6.63 -9.19
C THR A 111 -25.44 -7.27 -7.85
N PRO A 112 -26.62 -6.95 -7.29
CA PRO A 112 -27.11 -7.65 -6.13
C PRO A 112 -27.51 -9.06 -6.60
N GLY A 113 -26.71 -10.06 -6.26
CA GLY A 113 -27.04 -11.47 -6.41
C GLY A 113 -27.22 -11.97 -7.85
N ASN A 114 -26.23 -12.71 -8.34
CA ASN A 114 -26.58 -13.88 -9.13
C ASN A 114 -26.03 -15.11 -8.40
N VAL A 115 -26.92 -15.70 -7.63
CA VAL A 115 -26.77 -17.02 -7.03
C VAL A 115 -26.95 -18.04 -8.16
N ASP A 116 -25.87 -18.55 -8.72
CA ASP A 116 -25.89 -19.92 -9.25
C ASP A 116 -24.47 -20.45 -9.48
N GLY A 117 -24.12 -21.46 -8.67
CA GLY A 117 -23.32 -22.61 -9.08
C GLY A 117 -21.79 -22.50 -9.10
N THR A 118 -21.16 -23.12 -8.08
CA THR A 118 -19.78 -23.69 -8.05
C THR A 118 -18.61 -22.70 -8.14
N SER A 119 -17.63 -22.63 -7.23
CA SER A 119 -17.09 -23.57 -6.23
C SER A 119 -16.25 -22.79 -5.19
N PRO A 120 -15.79 -23.42 -4.09
CA PRO A 120 -15.64 -22.77 -2.78
C PRO A 120 -14.24 -22.19 -2.52
N ILE A 121 -14.17 -21.03 -1.86
CA ILE A 121 -13.06 -20.75 -0.93
C ILE A 121 -13.65 -20.11 0.33
N GLN A 122 -13.82 -20.99 1.31
CA GLN A 122 -13.76 -20.80 2.76
C GLN A 122 -13.82 -19.36 3.28
N GLU A 123 -14.90 -19.11 4.04
CA GLU A 123 -14.90 -18.26 5.22
C GLU A 123 -13.58 -18.37 5.96
N SER A 124 -13.04 -17.22 6.42
CA SER A 124 -12.47 -17.15 7.75
C SER A 124 -12.16 -15.71 8.15
N ILE A 125 -12.92 -15.28 9.15
CA ILE A 125 -12.61 -14.36 10.26
C ILE A 125 -12.55 -12.86 9.95
N ALA A 126 -13.70 -12.22 10.19
CA ALA A 126 -13.76 -10.94 10.87
C ALA A 126 -13.02 -10.99 12.23
N SER A 127 -12.52 -9.83 12.64
CA SER A 127 -12.18 -9.48 14.03
C SER A 127 -10.72 -9.69 14.47
N SER A 128 -10.14 -8.57 14.93
CA SER A 128 -9.06 -8.53 15.94
C SER A 128 -7.63 -8.81 15.45
N LEU A 129 -7.17 -8.10 14.42
CA LEU A 129 -5.72 -7.87 14.31
C LEU A 129 -5.40 -6.51 14.96
N PRO A 130 -4.53 -6.46 15.98
CA PRO A 130 -4.06 -5.19 16.50
C PRO A 130 -3.39 -4.44 15.36
N MET A 131 -3.83 -3.21 15.09
CA MET A 131 -3.16 -2.33 14.14
C MET A 131 -1.68 -2.29 14.53
N PRO A 132 -0.74 -2.65 13.62
CA PRO A 132 0.68 -2.51 13.93
C PRO A 132 0.93 -1.04 14.25
N ASN A 133 1.65 -0.80 15.35
CA ASN A 133 1.96 0.54 15.83
C ASN A 133 2.86 1.23 14.77
N PHE A 134 2.25 1.96 13.83
CA PHE A 134 2.86 2.48 12.59
C PHE A 134 3.98 3.50 12.81
N LYS A 135 4.25 3.91 14.06
CA LYS A 135 5.30 4.87 14.42
C LYS A 135 6.71 4.45 13.99
N THR A 136 6.97 3.15 13.77
CA THR A 136 8.34 2.66 13.50
C THR A 136 8.64 2.41 12.01
N THR A 137 7.62 2.30 11.15
CA THR A 137 7.81 1.89 9.73
C THR A 137 8.07 3.06 8.77
N ILE A 138 7.72 4.29 9.17
CA ILE A 138 7.84 5.48 8.31
C ILE A 138 9.31 5.93 8.13
N ALA A 139 10.22 5.50 9.00
CA ALA A 139 11.63 5.93 8.99
C ALA A 139 12.51 5.32 7.87
N ARG A 140 12.01 4.37 7.06
CA ARG A 140 12.83 3.71 6.02
C ARG A 140 12.63 4.22 4.59
N TYR A 141 11.76 5.21 4.36
CA TYR A 141 11.52 5.80 3.03
C TYR A 141 12.28 7.11 2.77
N ALA A 142 13.49 7.25 3.33
CA ALA A 142 14.49 8.12 2.75
C ALA A 142 15.27 7.31 1.69
N PRO A 143 15.28 7.69 0.40
CA PRO A 143 16.22 7.10 -0.52
C PRO A 143 17.63 7.37 0.04
N ARG A 144 18.43 6.31 0.26
CA ARG A 144 19.87 6.47 0.42
C ARG A 144 20.38 7.07 -0.88
N ILE A 145 20.53 8.39 -0.92
CA ILE A 145 21.33 9.06 -1.95
C ILE A 145 22.76 8.60 -1.69
N ASP A 146 23.21 7.67 -2.51
CA ASP A 146 24.59 7.24 -2.58
C ASP A 146 25.42 8.44 -3.07
N ARG A 147 25.93 9.24 -2.12
CA ARG A 147 26.95 10.27 -2.39
C ARG A 147 28.28 9.56 -2.61
N SER A 148 28.39 8.88 -3.74
CA SER A 148 29.65 8.37 -4.26
C SER A 148 30.09 9.23 -5.45
N ARG A 149 30.42 10.50 -5.19
CA ARG A 149 31.19 11.35 -6.12
C ARG A 149 31.83 12.55 -5.43
N SER A 150 33.12 12.41 -5.13
CA SER A 150 34.14 13.48 -5.01
C SER A 150 35.45 12.76 -4.67
N GLU A 151 36.20 12.34 -5.68
CA GLU A 151 37.40 13.06 -6.16
C GLU A 151 38.58 12.90 -5.19
N THR A 152 39.45 11.94 -5.50
CA THR A 152 40.85 11.92 -5.04
C THR A 152 41.68 12.84 -5.93
N PRO A 153 42.73 13.47 -5.36
CA PRO A 153 43.39 14.68 -5.87
C PRO A 153 44.18 14.50 -7.17
#